data_AF-A0A1M6MS87-F1
#
_entry.id   AF-A0A1M6MS87-F1
#
_cell.length_a   1.000
_cell.length_b   1.000
_cell.length_c   1.000
_cell.angle_alpha   90.00
_cell.angle_beta   90.00
_cell.angle_gamma   90.00
#
_symmetry.space_group_name_H-M   'P 1'
#
loop_
_entity.id
_entity.type
_entity.pdbx_description
1 polymer ?
#
loop_
_entity_poly.entity_id
_entity_poly.type
_entity_poly.pdbx_seq_one_letter_code
_entity_poly.pdbx_strand_id
1 'polypeptide(L)'
;MIQTALPHYRTDAILRKENLDRYDDRDDIRVNLLRSYERLMQFIAKHLNDKFYLEGTQRISIRDKIFREAITNSLIHREFSNRFPAKMIIERDRVYFENGNKSRNNDVIDPEDFTPYPKNPKIAKFFREIGWVDELGSGVRNIYKYNRIYSGADPQFIEGDVFKTIIPLTPQDTTQADTPATTQGNTLAEVVDSDERTLEILQFCKEPKSRKEIQDFIGIKNSRDFRRRILSPLVKKRLLKLTLPEKPSSPKQKYYSGT
;
A
#
# COMPACT_ATOMS: atom_id res chain seq x y z
N MET A 1 24.56 -24.16 -6.44
CA MET A 1 23.29 -23.42 -6.60
C MET A 1 22.71 -23.11 -5.22
N ILE A 2 21.82 -22.12 -5.08
CA ILE A 2 21.25 -21.74 -3.75
C ILE A 2 20.57 -22.94 -3.06
N GLN A 3 19.99 -23.85 -3.84
CA GLN A 3 19.33 -25.07 -3.36
C GLN A 3 20.27 -26.06 -2.68
N THR A 4 21.58 -25.99 -2.93
CA THR A 4 22.57 -26.81 -2.22
C THR A 4 22.66 -26.40 -0.74
N ALA A 5 22.46 -25.11 -0.43
CA ALA A 5 22.45 -24.60 0.94
C ALA A 5 21.04 -24.55 1.54
N LEU A 6 20.03 -24.25 0.71
CA LEU A 6 18.63 -24.11 1.12
C LEU A 6 17.72 -24.92 0.17
N PRO A 7 17.55 -26.25 0.40
CA PRO A 7 16.83 -27.13 -0.53
C PRO A 7 15.38 -26.71 -0.81
N HIS A 8 14.74 -26.07 0.16
CA HIS A 8 13.36 -25.59 0.07
C HIS A 8 13.24 -24.13 -0.38
N TYR A 9 14.36 -23.48 -0.72
CA TYR A 9 14.34 -22.12 -1.24
C TYR A 9 13.66 -22.08 -2.60
N ARG A 10 12.50 -21.44 -2.62
CA ARG A 10 11.75 -21.06 -3.81
C ARG A 10 10.81 -19.90 -3.51
N THR A 11 10.51 -19.11 -4.52
CA THR A 11 9.42 -18.12 -4.47
C THR A 11 8.55 -18.34 -5.69
N ASP A 12 7.25 -18.55 -5.48
CA ASP A 12 6.29 -18.64 -6.57
C ASP A 12 5.72 -17.23 -6.85
N ALA A 13 5.97 -16.67 -8.04
CA ALA A 13 5.20 -15.53 -8.54
C ALA A 13 4.02 -16.06 -9.36
N ILE A 14 2.80 -15.64 -9.04
CA ILE A 14 1.58 -16.22 -9.63
C ILE A 14 0.63 -15.10 -10.04
N LEU A 15 0.08 -15.20 -11.24
CA LEU A 15 -1.07 -14.42 -11.70
C LEU A 15 -2.33 -15.28 -11.59
N ARG A 16 -3.37 -14.78 -10.92
CA ARG A 16 -4.69 -15.42 -10.76
C ARG A 16 -5.79 -14.38 -10.91
N LYS A 17 -6.03 -13.96 -12.15
CA LYS A 17 -7.13 -13.09 -12.52
C LYS A 17 -8.31 -13.93 -13.01
N GLU A 18 -8.13 -14.72 -14.05
CA GLU A 18 -9.21 -15.48 -14.70
C GLU A 18 -9.29 -16.91 -14.17
N ASN A 19 -8.18 -17.64 -14.20
CA ASN A 19 -8.10 -19.01 -13.73
C ASN A 19 -7.73 -19.07 -12.23
N LEU A 20 -8.76 -19.08 -11.38
CA LEU A 20 -8.58 -19.09 -9.93
C LEU A 20 -8.11 -20.45 -9.39
N ASP A 21 -8.43 -21.55 -10.07
CA ASP A 21 -8.07 -22.91 -9.64
C ASP A 21 -6.59 -23.24 -9.91
N ARG A 22 -6.02 -22.68 -10.99
CA ARG A 22 -4.62 -22.85 -11.35
C ARG A 22 -3.86 -21.54 -11.22
N TYR A 23 -3.68 -20.86 -12.34
CA TYR A 23 -3.01 -19.59 -12.54
C TYR A 23 -3.07 -19.24 -14.03
N ASP A 24 -3.06 -17.95 -14.34
CA ASP A 24 -2.95 -17.43 -15.71
C ASP A 24 -1.48 -17.35 -16.16
N ASP A 25 -0.58 -17.07 -15.20
CA ASP A 25 0.86 -17.03 -15.39
C ASP A 25 1.56 -17.43 -14.08
N ARG A 26 2.75 -18.03 -14.18
CA ARG A 26 3.54 -18.43 -13.03
C ARG A 26 5.03 -18.38 -13.34
N ASP A 27 5.79 -17.79 -12.43
CA ASP A 27 7.24 -17.91 -12.37
C ASP A 27 7.67 -18.69 -11.11
N ASP A 28 8.33 -19.85 -11.30
CA ASP A 28 8.99 -20.62 -10.23
C ASP A 28 10.45 -20.14 -10.06
N ILE A 29 10.68 -19.31 -9.04
CA ILE A 29 11.95 -18.62 -8.82
C ILE A 29 12.80 -19.39 -7.81
N ARG A 30 13.89 -20.01 -8.28
CA ARG A 30 14.82 -20.83 -7.47
C ARG A 30 16.28 -20.37 -7.57
N VAL A 31 16.47 -19.07 -7.75
CA VAL A 31 17.77 -18.40 -7.95
C VAL A 31 18.19 -17.63 -6.69
N ASN A 32 19.37 -17.03 -6.67
CA ASN A 32 19.80 -16.23 -5.51
C ASN A 32 18.89 -15.02 -5.24
N LEU A 33 19.06 -14.36 -4.09
CA LEU A 33 18.24 -13.23 -3.66
C LEU A 33 18.23 -12.06 -4.66
N LEU A 34 19.37 -11.76 -5.28
CA LEU A 34 19.49 -10.66 -6.26
C LEU A 34 18.66 -10.95 -7.51
N ARG A 35 18.82 -12.15 -8.09
CA ARG A 35 18.04 -12.57 -9.26
C ARG A 35 16.58 -12.78 -8.91
N SER A 36 16.26 -13.15 -7.67
CA SER A 36 14.88 -13.29 -7.21
C SER A 36 14.18 -11.93 -7.17
N TYR A 37 14.85 -10.89 -6.67
CA TYR A 37 14.34 -9.52 -6.71
C TYR A 37 14.05 -9.07 -8.14
N GLU A 38 15.01 -9.22 -9.06
CA GLU A 38 14.85 -8.82 -10.46
C GLU A 38 13.64 -9.51 -11.12
N ARG A 39 13.51 -10.83 -10.95
CA ARG A 39 12.41 -11.61 -11.53
C ARG A 39 11.04 -11.23 -10.95
N LEU A 40 10.98 -10.96 -9.64
CA LEU A 40 9.74 -10.50 -9.00
C LEU A 40 9.33 -9.11 -9.51
N MET A 41 10.28 -8.18 -9.62
CA MET A 41 10.03 -6.86 -10.21
C MET A 41 9.59 -6.95 -11.67
N GLN A 42 10.20 -7.84 -12.46
CA GLN A 42 9.78 -8.10 -13.84
C GLN A 42 8.37 -8.68 -13.91
N PHE A 43 8.00 -9.59 -13.01
CA PHE A 43 6.66 -10.17 -12.96
C PHE A 43 5.60 -9.11 -12.60
N ILE A 44 5.93 -8.21 -11.65
CA ILE A 44 5.10 -7.03 -11.34
C ILE A 44 4.97 -6.13 -12.56
N ALA A 45 6.08 -5.77 -13.19
CA ALA A 45 6.08 -4.89 -14.35
C ALA A 45 5.34 -5.48 -15.55
N LYS A 46 5.40 -6.81 -15.70
CA LYS A 46 4.63 -7.55 -16.69
C LYS A 46 3.15 -7.36 -16.41
N HIS A 47 2.65 -7.60 -15.21
CA HIS A 47 1.20 -7.78 -14.96
C HIS A 47 0.45 -6.58 -14.38
N LEU A 48 1.15 -5.52 -13.98
CA LEU A 48 0.58 -4.32 -13.39
C LEU A 48 1.00 -3.06 -14.15
N ASN A 49 0.03 -2.18 -14.36
CA ASN A 49 0.23 -0.89 -15.01
C ASN A 49 1.00 0.06 -14.11
N ASP A 50 1.77 0.95 -14.72
CA ASP A 50 2.37 2.07 -14.01
C ASP A 50 1.58 3.35 -14.26
N LYS A 51 1.11 3.99 -13.19
CA LYS A 51 0.34 5.23 -13.28
C LYS A 51 1.29 6.40 -13.46
N PHE A 52 0.90 7.36 -14.30
CA PHE A 52 1.63 8.62 -14.38
C PHE A 52 1.51 9.37 -13.05
N TYR A 53 2.66 9.70 -12.45
CA TYR A 53 2.71 10.47 -11.22
C TYR A 53 3.99 11.29 -11.14
N LEU A 54 3.84 12.51 -10.61
CA LEU A 54 4.93 13.45 -10.37
C LEU A 54 5.10 13.63 -8.86
N GLU A 55 6.33 13.50 -8.38
CA GLU A 55 6.71 13.92 -7.04
C GLU A 55 7.58 15.18 -7.16
N GLY A 56 6.98 16.33 -6.83
CA GLY A 56 7.55 17.64 -7.19
C GLY A 56 7.62 17.78 -8.71
N THR A 57 8.83 17.89 -9.25
CA THR A 57 9.09 18.00 -10.69
C THR A 57 9.52 16.70 -11.35
N GLN A 58 9.73 15.62 -10.58
CA GLN A 58 10.22 14.36 -11.11
C GLN A 58 9.09 13.35 -11.32
N ARG A 59 9.09 12.71 -12.50
CA ARG A 59 8.24 11.55 -12.74
C ARG A 59 8.79 10.35 -11.99
N ILE A 60 7.92 9.70 -11.21
CA ILE A 60 8.26 8.48 -10.50
C ILE A 60 7.26 7.37 -10.84
N SER A 61 7.74 6.13 -10.80
CA SER A 61 6.89 4.94 -10.89
C SER A 61 6.35 4.60 -9.51
N ILE A 62 5.06 4.86 -9.27
CA ILE A 62 4.44 4.52 -7.98
C ILE A 62 4.42 3.00 -7.80
N ARG A 63 4.10 2.26 -8.87
CA ARG A 63 4.12 0.80 -8.88
C ARG A 63 5.48 0.29 -8.40
N ASP A 64 6.57 0.76 -9.01
CA ASP A 64 7.89 0.25 -8.66
C ASP A 64 8.32 0.67 -7.26
N LYS A 65 7.89 1.84 -6.75
CA LYS A 65 8.14 2.25 -5.36
C LYS A 65 7.44 1.32 -4.37
N ILE A 66 6.18 0.98 -4.60
CA ILE A 66 5.39 0.06 -3.75
C ILE A 66 6.03 -1.33 -3.75
N PHE A 67 6.24 -1.89 -4.94
CA PHE A 67 6.64 -3.30 -5.06
C PHE A 67 8.12 -3.53 -4.80
N ARG A 68 9.00 -2.54 -5.03
CA ARG A 68 10.38 -2.59 -4.52
C ARG A 68 10.38 -2.87 -3.03
N GLU A 69 9.58 -2.12 -2.28
CA GLU A 69 9.53 -2.23 -0.83
C GLU A 69 8.85 -3.52 -0.36
N ALA A 70 7.76 -3.93 -1.01
CA ALA A 70 7.07 -5.16 -0.65
C ALA A 70 7.94 -6.41 -0.93
N ILE A 71 8.67 -6.41 -2.05
CA ILE A 71 9.57 -7.51 -2.43
C ILE A 71 10.79 -7.54 -1.51
N THR A 72 11.45 -6.40 -1.27
CA THR A 72 12.62 -6.37 -0.37
C THR A 72 12.22 -6.77 1.05
N ASN A 73 11.07 -6.31 1.55
CA ASN A 73 10.53 -6.72 2.83
C ASN A 73 10.31 -8.25 2.88
N SER A 74 9.67 -8.84 1.87
CA SER A 74 9.47 -10.29 1.79
C SER A 74 10.80 -11.06 1.80
N LEU A 75 11.82 -10.59 1.07
CA LEU A 75 13.14 -11.24 1.02
C LEU A 75 13.93 -11.08 2.33
N ILE A 76 13.85 -9.93 3.00
CA ILE A 76 14.55 -9.64 4.26
C ILE A 76 13.89 -10.35 5.45
N HIS A 77 12.56 -10.41 5.48
CA HIS A 77 11.81 -10.92 6.62
C HIS A 77 11.38 -12.38 6.47
N ARG A 78 11.82 -13.07 5.43
CA ARG A 78 11.59 -14.50 5.24
C ARG A 78 12.33 -15.36 6.26
N GLU A 79 11.64 -16.34 6.82
CA GLU A 79 12.26 -17.43 7.56
C GLU A 79 12.77 -18.50 6.58
N PHE A 80 14.08 -18.51 6.31
CA PHE A 80 14.70 -19.42 5.32
C PHE A 80 14.77 -20.88 5.79
N SER A 81 14.68 -21.13 7.09
CA SER A 81 14.62 -22.49 7.63
C SER A 81 13.23 -23.14 7.49
N ASN A 82 12.18 -22.33 7.26
CA ASN A 82 10.81 -22.81 7.12
C ASN A 82 10.58 -23.38 5.70
N ARG A 83 9.90 -24.53 5.63
CA ARG A 83 9.53 -25.20 4.36
C ARG A 83 8.38 -24.51 3.63
N PHE A 84 7.68 -23.59 4.29
CA PHE A 84 6.61 -22.80 3.68
C PHE A 84 7.17 -22.00 2.48
N PRO A 85 6.70 -22.26 1.26
CA PRO A 85 7.20 -21.58 0.08
C PRO A 85 6.77 -20.12 0.10
N ALA A 86 7.69 -19.19 -0.19
CA ALA A 86 7.30 -17.80 -0.37
C ALA A 86 6.46 -17.66 -1.64
N LYS A 87 5.47 -16.76 -1.61
CA LYS A 87 4.57 -16.49 -2.73
C LYS A 87 4.40 -15.00 -2.93
N MET A 88 4.28 -14.60 -4.19
CA MET A 88 3.76 -13.30 -4.61
C MET A 88 2.62 -13.57 -5.58
N ILE A 89 1.40 -13.22 -5.22
CA ILE A 89 0.21 -13.55 -5.99
C ILE A 89 -0.49 -12.27 -6.40
N ILE A 90 -0.74 -12.11 -7.71
CA ILE A 90 -1.46 -11.00 -8.31
C ILE A 90 -2.87 -11.49 -8.65
N GLU A 91 -3.87 -10.93 -7.98
CA GLU A 91 -5.29 -11.12 -8.24
C GLU A 91 -5.88 -9.86 -8.88
N ARG A 92 -7.19 -9.84 -9.16
CA ARG A 92 -7.85 -8.67 -9.79
C ARG A 92 -7.86 -7.43 -8.90
N ASP A 93 -7.96 -7.63 -7.60
CA ASP A 93 -8.23 -6.58 -6.61
C ASP A 93 -7.10 -6.43 -5.57
N ARG A 94 -6.02 -7.21 -5.70
CA ARG A 94 -4.85 -7.14 -4.80
C ARG A 94 -3.62 -7.84 -5.36
N VAL A 95 -2.47 -7.45 -4.84
CA VAL A 95 -1.27 -8.29 -4.77
C VAL A 95 -1.07 -8.70 -3.32
N TYR A 96 -0.71 -9.95 -3.06
CA TYR A 96 -0.26 -10.33 -1.74
C TYR A 96 1.00 -11.17 -1.75
N PHE A 97 1.78 -10.99 -0.69
CA PHE A 97 2.99 -11.73 -0.41
C PHE A 97 2.75 -12.64 0.78
N GLU A 98 3.23 -13.88 0.70
CA GLU A 98 3.25 -14.80 1.83
C GLU A 98 4.66 -15.33 2.01
N ASN A 99 5.18 -15.32 3.23
CA ASN A 99 6.42 -16.00 3.55
C ASN A 99 6.32 -16.66 4.93
N GLY A 100 7.03 -17.79 5.07
CA GLY A 100 7.21 -18.43 6.37
C GLY A 100 7.78 -17.41 7.35
N ASN A 101 7.25 -17.43 8.57
CA ASN A 101 7.54 -16.45 9.58
C ASN A 101 7.70 -17.11 10.95
N LYS A 102 8.59 -16.57 11.78
CA LYS A 102 8.60 -16.82 13.21
C LYS A 102 8.01 -15.58 13.90
N SER A 103 6.71 -15.65 14.17
CA SER A 103 5.95 -14.55 14.78
C SER A 103 6.50 -14.22 16.16
N ARG A 104 6.52 -12.93 16.51
CA ARG A 104 6.73 -12.47 17.89
C ARG A 104 5.40 -12.13 18.57
N ASN A 105 4.49 -11.51 17.82
CA ASN A 105 3.14 -11.14 18.23
C ASN A 105 2.17 -11.50 17.09
N ASN A 106 0.99 -12.03 17.40
CA ASN A 106 0.00 -12.48 16.42
C ASN A 106 -1.07 -11.41 16.14
N ASP A 107 -0.66 -10.25 15.61
CA ASP A 107 -1.56 -9.13 15.37
C ASP A 107 -1.29 -8.43 14.03
N VAL A 108 -2.20 -7.54 13.63
CA VAL A 108 -2.01 -6.63 12.49
C VAL A 108 -0.97 -5.58 12.88
N ILE A 109 0.01 -5.35 12.00
CA ILE A 109 1.04 -4.35 12.26
C ILE A 109 0.44 -2.94 12.07
N ASP A 110 0.45 -2.15 13.14
CA ASP A 110 0.17 -0.71 13.06
C ASP A 110 1.43 0.02 12.55
N PRO A 111 1.38 0.73 11.41
CA PRO A 111 2.52 1.49 10.89
C PRO A 111 3.02 2.60 11.84
N GLU A 112 2.19 3.08 12.78
CA GLU A 112 2.55 4.13 13.74
C GLU A 112 3.26 3.59 14.99
N ASP A 113 3.05 2.32 15.34
CA ASP A 113 3.67 1.64 16.50
C ASP A 113 4.75 0.61 16.06
N PHE A 114 5.10 0.60 14.77
CA PHE A 114 6.03 -0.36 14.21
C PHE A 114 7.49 -0.01 14.53
N THR A 115 8.14 -0.85 15.34
CA THR A 115 9.60 -0.82 15.53
C THR A 115 10.29 -1.72 14.48
N PRO A 116 11.12 -1.17 13.58
CA PRO A 116 11.77 -1.96 12.54
C PRO A 116 12.73 -3.01 13.11
N TYR A 117 12.39 -4.29 12.94
CA TYR A 117 13.26 -5.40 13.34
C TYR A 117 13.46 -6.38 12.16
N PRO A 118 14.54 -6.23 11.37
CA PRO A 118 14.81 -7.14 10.26
C PRO A 118 15.14 -8.53 10.80
N LYS A 119 14.39 -9.55 10.37
CA LYS A 119 14.65 -10.94 10.78
C LYS A 119 16.00 -11.45 10.25
N ASN A 120 16.43 -10.95 9.08
CA ASN A 120 17.74 -11.21 8.52
C ASN A 120 18.57 -9.90 8.41
N PRO A 121 19.18 -9.41 9.51
CA PRO A 121 19.87 -8.12 9.51
C PRO A 121 21.06 -8.04 8.56
N LYS A 122 21.74 -9.17 8.28
CA LYS A 122 22.84 -9.23 7.29
C LYS A 122 22.32 -9.00 5.86
N ILE A 123 21.17 -9.58 5.52
CA ILE A 123 20.52 -9.37 4.21
C ILE A 123 20.05 -7.92 4.10
N ALA A 124 19.41 -7.39 5.16
CA ALA A 124 18.98 -5.99 5.19
C ALA A 124 20.16 -5.02 5.01
N LYS A 125 21.28 -5.25 5.70
CA LYS A 125 22.51 -4.46 5.55
C LYS A 125 23.03 -4.50 4.11
N PHE A 126 23.12 -5.70 3.52
CA PHE A 126 23.57 -5.85 2.14
C PHE A 126 22.64 -5.14 1.13
N PHE A 127 21.32 -5.27 1.29
CA PHE A 127 20.35 -4.59 0.41
C PHE A 127 20.40 -3.07 0.53
N ARG A 128 20.72 -2.54 1.72
CA ARG A 128 20.97 -1.11 1.90
C ARG A 128 22.25 -0.65 1.21
N GLU A 129 23.33 -1.43 1.30
CA GLU A 129 24.62 -1.11 0.66
C GLU A 129 24.51 -1.04 -0.87
N ILE A 130 23.63 -1.82 -1.49
CA ILE A 130 23.35 -1.79 -2.94
C ILE A 130 22.20 -0.83 -3.32
N GLY A 131 21.64 -0.07 -2.38
CA GLY A 131 20.62 0.94 -2.63
C GLY A 131 19.22 0.39 -2.93
N TRP A 132 18.87 -0.81 -2.46
CA TRP A 132 17.55 -1.40 -2.67
C TRP A 132 16.57 -1.11 -1.54
N VAL A 133 17.08 -0.77 -0.35
CA VAL A 133 16.29 -0.47 0.85
C VAL A 133 16.84 0.81 1.49
N ASP A 134 15.95 1.74 1.81
CA ASP A 134 16.25 2.98 2.51
C ASP A 134 16.45 2.74 4.03
N GLU A 135 16.69 3.79 4.81
CA GLU A 135 16.87 3.66 6.27
C GLU A 135 15.65 3.03 6.98
N LEU A 136 15.93 2.38 8.12
CA LEU A 136 15.01 1.57 8.93
C LEU A 136 13.66 2.28 9.18
N GLY A 137 12.56 1.66 8.75
CA GLY A 137 11.19 2.08 9.07
C GLY A 137 10.51 3.00 8.05
N SER A 138 11.19 3.40 6.99
CA SER A 138 10.58 4.10 5.84
C SER A 138 9.71 3.19 4.98
N GLY A 139 10.01 1.89 4.95
CA GLY A 139 9.42 0.93 4.05
C GLY A 139 7.90 0.78 4.13
N VAL A 140 7.40 0.36 5.29
CA VAL A 140 5.97 0.24 5.54
C VAL A 140 5.26 1.57 5.24
N ARG A 141 5.82 2.69 5.71
CA ARG A 141 5.27 4.04 5.47
C ARG A 141 5.21 4.39 3.97
N ASN A 142 6.22 4.03 3.19
CA ASN A 142 6.26 4.24 1.75
C ASN A 142 5.16 3.43 1.05
N ILE A 143 4.96 2.16 1.42
CA ILE A 143 3.87 1.34 0.87
C ILE A 143 2.53 2.01 1.19
N TYR A 144 2.29 2.47 2.43
CA TYR A 144 1.06 3.21 2.77
C TYR A 144 0.89 4.49 1.94
N LYS A 145 1.93 5.34 1.87
CA LYS A 145 1.93 6.60 1.12
C LYS A 145 1.57 6.37 -0.34
N TYR A 146 2.30 5.48 -1.01
CA TYR A 146 2.19 5.27 -2.44
C TYR A 146 0.96 4.45 -2.81
N ASN A 147 0.56 3.46 -2.00
CA ASN A 147 -0.62 2.64 -2.32
C ASN A 147 -1.92 3.44 -2.21
N ARG A 148 -2.01 4.42 -1.30
CA ARG A 148 -3.14 5.36 -1.27
C ARG A 148 -3.31 6.12 -2.57
N ILE A 149 -2.21 6.44 -3.25
CA ILE A 149 -2.24 7.13 -4.54
C ILE A 149 -2.50 6.13 -5.66
N TYR A 150 -1.89 4.94 -5.58
CA TYR A 150 -1.99 3.92 -6.61
C TYR A 150 -3.39 3.31 -6.69
N SER A 151 -3.96 2.82 -5.59
CA SER A 151 -5.27 2.14 -5.58
C SER A 151 -6.35 2.82 -4.75
N GLY A 152 -6.03 3.91 -4.03
CA GLY A 152 -6.99 4.58 -3.15
C GLY A 152 -7.25 3.87 -1.82
N ALA A 153 -6.55 2.78 -1.54
CA ALA A 153 -6.75 1.94 -0.36
C ALA A 153 -5.46 1.72 0.41
N ASP A 154 -5.60 1.36 1.69
CA ASP A 154 -4.47 1.09 2.58
C ASP A 154 -4.01 -0.37 2.45
N PRO A 155 -2.69 -0.62 2.43
CA PRO A 155 -2.15 -1.98 2.52
C PRO A 155 -2.43 -2.58 3.91
N GLN A 156 -2.30 -3.90 4.02
CA GLN A 156 -2.41 -4.63 5.28
C GLN A 156 -1.18 -5.51 5.48
N PHE A 157 -0.65 -5.52 6.71
CA PHE A 157 0.45 -6.37 7.13
C PHE A 157 0.00 -7.21 8.32
N ILE A 158 -0.07 -8.52 8.13
CA ILE A 158 -0.61 -9.46 9.10
C ILE A 158 0.54 -10.34 9.58
N GLU A 159 0.87 -10.25 10.89
CA GLU A 159 1.89 -11.09 11.49
C GLU A 159 1.26 -12.36 12.11
N GLY A 160 1.76 -13.51 11.68
CA GLY A 160 1.44 -14.84 12.20
C GLY A 160 2.53 -15.83 11.78
N ASP A 161 2.27 -17.15 11.84
CA ASP A 161 3.22 -18.16 11.35
C ASP A 161 3.55 -18.02 9.85
N VAL A 162 2.61 -17.41 9.12
CA VAL A 162 2.81 -16.89 7.77
C VAL A 162 2.67 -15.38 7.85
N PHE A 163 3.71 -14.66 7.45
CA PHE A 163 3.63 -13.22 7.31
C PHE A 163 2.93 -12.88 5.99
N LYS A 164 1.92 -12.01 6.05
CA LYS A 164 1.18 -11.59 4.86
C LYS A 164 1.26 -10.08 4.66
N THR A 165 1.66 -9.67 3.46
CA THR A 165 1.53 -8.28 2.99
C THR A 165 0.46 -8.26 1.91
N ILE A 166 -0.59 -7.48 2.08
CA ILE A 166 -1.69 -7.32 1.11
C ILE A 166 -1.69 -5.88 0.61
N ILE A 167 -1.61 -5.73 -0.70
CA ILE A 167 -1.58 -4.45 -1.42
C ILE A 167 -2.84 -4.42 -2.31
N PRO A 168 -3.89 -3.71 -1.92
CA PRO A 168 -5.09 -3.57 -2.73
C PRO A 168 -4.79 -2.97 -4.12
N LEU A 169 -5.54 -3.42 -5.12
CA LEU A 169 -5.55 -2.94 -6.49
C LEU A 169 -6.95 -2.51 -6.90
N THR A 170 -7.01 -1.72 -7.97
CA THR A 170 -8.22 -1.39 -8.72
C THR A 170 -8.19 -2.12 -10.07
N PRO A 171 -9.35 -2.34 -10.73
CA PRO A 171 -9.38 -3.02 -12.03
C PRO A 171 -8.44 -2.40 -13.07
N GLN A 172 -8.32 -1.06 -13.08
CA GLN A 172 -7.45 -0.32 -14.00
C GLN A 172 -5.96 -0.60 -13.81
N ASP A 173 -5.55 -1.09 -12.64
CA ASP A 173 -4.15 -1.42 -12.34
C ASP A 173 -3.71 -2.70 -13.06
N THR A 174 -4.68 -3.51 -13.50
CA THR A 174 -4.47 -4.87 -14.00
C THR A 174 -4.72 -5.06 -15.49
N THR A 175 -5.30 -4.08 -16.17
CA THR A 175 -5.64 -4.15 -17.61
C THR A 175 -4.44 -3.76 -18.46
N GLN A 176 -3.69 -4.71 -19.00
CA GLN A 176 -2.65 -4.39 -19.99
C GLN A 176 -3.31 -3.84 -21.26
N ALA A 177 -2.90 -2.65 -21.69
CA ALA A 177 -3.30 -2.11 -22.97
C ALA A 177 -2.35 -2.62 -24.07
N ASP A 178 -2.81 -3.55 -24.90
CA ASP A 178 -2.09 -4.02 -26.09
C ASP A 178 -2.23 -3.01 -27.26
N THR A 179 -1.50 -1.89 -27.29
CA THR A 179 -1.10 -1.17 -28.54
C THR A 179 -0.10 -0.03 -28.26
N PRO A 180 0.91 0.22 -29.11
CA PRO A 180 1.69 1.46 -29.06
C PRO A 180 0.96 2.57 -29.83
N ALA A 181 0.35 3.53 -29.14
CA ALA A 181 0.03 4.85 -29.70
C ALA A 181 -0.40 5.85 -28.63
N THR A 182 0.33 6.97 -28.59
CA THR A 182 -0.21 8.33 -28.58
C THR A 182 -1.70 8.42 -28.25
N THR A 183 -2.03 8.50 -26.96
CA THR A 183 -3.33 9.01 -26.53
C THR A 183 -3.06 10.13 -25.53
N GLN A 184 -3.20 11.36 -26.01
CA GLN A 184 -3.54 12.50 -25.16
C GLN A 184 -4.86 12.16 -24.48
N GLY A 185 -4.76 11.62 -23.26
CA GLY A 185 -5.89 11.41 -22.37
C GLY A 185 -5.74 12.38 -21.21
N ASN A 186 -6.56 13.43 -21.23
CA ASN A 186 -6.68 14.41 -20.15
C ASN A 186 -6.82 13.73 -18.77
N THR A 187 -5.78 13.82 -17.95
CA THR A 187 -5.92 13.89 -16.49
C THR A 187 -5.03 15.00 -15.95
N LEU A 188 -5.36 16.22 -16.38
CA LEU A 188 -5.10 17.46 -15.64
C LEU A 188 -6.27 17.62 -14.65
N ALA A 189 -6.25 16.87 -13.55
CA ALA A 189 -7.02 17.13 -12.32
C ALA A 189 -6.60 16.10 -11.26
N GLU A 190 -6.57 16.49 -9.99
CA GLU A 190 -6.47 15.61 -8.79
C GLU A 190 -5.10 15.35 -8.14
N VAL A 191 -4.12 16.25 -8.26
CA VAL A 191 -3.04 16.37 -7.23
C VAL A 191 -2.97 17.76 -6.59
N VAL A 192 -3.90 18.66 -6.96
CA VAL A 192 -4.00 20.04 -6.42
C VAL A 192 -5.19 20.22 -5.45
N ASP A 193 -6.07 19.21 -5.34
CA ASP A 193 -7.41 19.37 -4.75
C ASP A 193 -7.53 19.03 -3.25
N SER A 194 -6.51 18.40 -2.63
CA SER A 194 -6.56 18.07 -1.19
C SER A 194 -6.47 19.30 -0.28
N ASP A 195 -5.76 20.35 -0.70
CA ASP A 195 -5.58 21.55 0.11
C ASP A 195 -6.73 22.55 -0.08
N GLU A 196 -7.22 22.75 -1.31
CA GLU A 196 -8.38 23.62 -1.58
C GLU A 196 -9.67 23.10 -0.94
N ARG A 197 -10.01 21.82 -1.12
CA ARG A 197 -11.20 21.24 -0.47
C ARG A 197 -11.12 21.25 1.05
N THR A 198 -9.92 21.06 1.60
CA THR A 198 -9.72 21.18 3.04
C THR A 198 -9.99 22.61 3.50
N LEU A 199 -9.47 23.62 2.77
CA LEU A 199 -9.72 25.03 3.07
C LEU A 199 -11.20 25.39 2.96
N GLU A 200 -11.92 24.88 1.95
CA GLU A 200 -13.37 25.08 1.79
C GLU A 200 -14.16 24.49 2.97
N ILE A 201 -13.83 23.27 3.39
CA ILE A 201 -14.47 22.64 4.56
C ILE A 201 -14.19 23.45 5.83
N LEU A 202 -12.95 23.91 6.03
CA LEU A 202 -12.59 24.73 7.19
C LEU A 202 -13.32 26.07 7.17
N GLN A 203 -13.41 26.73 6.01
CA GLN A 203 -14.17 27.96 5.86
C GLN A 203 -15.66 27.74 6.13
N PHE A 204 -16.24 26.65 5.63
CA PHE A 204 -17.65 26.30 5.86
C PHE A 204 -17.94 25.94 7.33
N CYS A 205 -16.96 25.35 8.01
CA CYS A 205 -17.04 24.95 9.41
C CYS A 205 -16.62 26.07 10.39
N LYS A 206 -16.46 27.33 9.95
CA LYS A 206 -16.29 28.47 10.88
C LYS A 206 -17.45 28.55 11.89
N GLU A 207 -18.65 28.19 11.44
CA GLU A 207 -19.78 27.93 12.31
C GLU A 207 -19.94 26.42 12.54
N PRO A 208 -20.45 25.98 13.70
CA PRO A 208 -20.70 24.57 13.96
C PRO A 208 -21.68 23.94 12.97
N LYS A 209 -21.20 22.99 12.16
CA LYS A 209 -22.00 22.21 11.21
C LYS A 209 -22.08 20.75 11.60
N SER A 210 -23.19 20.10 11.32
CA SER A 210 -23.34 18.65 11.49
C SER A 210 -22.56 17.88 10.42
N ARG A 211 -22.29 16.61 10.70
CA ARG A 211 -21.70 15.67 9.74
C ARG A 211 -22.43 15.68 8.38
N LYS A 212 -23.77 15.73 8.40
CA LYS A 212 -24.59 15.67 7.20
C LYS A 212 -24.46 16.95 6.38
N GLU A 213 -24.50 18.11 7.03
CA GLU A 213 -24.33 19.40 6.35
C GLU A 213 -22.95 19.50 5.66
N ILE A 214 -21.88 19.04 6.32
CA ILE A 214 -20.53 19.05 5.72
C ILE A 214 -20.46 18.07 4.54
N GLN A 215 -21.07 16.88 4.67
CA GLN A 215 -21.12 15.89 3.60
C GLN A 215 -21.89 16.41 2.37
N ASP A 216 -23.02 17.06 2.59
CA ASP A 216 -23.88 17.59 1.54
C ASP A 216 -23.17 18.76 0.83
N PHE A 217 -22.47 19.62 1.58
CA PHE A 217 -21.67 20.73 1.05
C PHE A 217 -20.59 20.27 0.06
N ILE A 218 -19.89 19.19 0.37
CA ILE A 218 -18.81 18.65 -0.49
C ILE A 218 -19.30 17.65 -1.55
N GLY A 219 -20.59 17.34 -1.58
CA GLY A 219 -21.19 16.46 -2.60
C GLY A 219 -20.81 14.98 -2.52
N ILE A 220 -20.34 14.47 -1.37
CA ILE A 220 -19.95 13.04 -1.24
C ILE A 220 -21.17 12.18 -0.92
N LYS A 221 -21.48 11.22 -1.79
CA LYS A 221 -22.64 10.32 -1.63
C LYS A 221 -22.48 9.31 -0.49
N ASN A 222 -21.27 8.78 -0.29
CA ASN A 222 -21.03 7.74 0.71
C ASN A 222 -20.63 8.32 2.06
N SER A 223 -21.55 8.25 3.04
CA SER A 223 -21.36 8.72 4.41
C SER A 223 -20.18 8.04 5.14
N ARG A 224 -19.97 6.73 4.90
CA ARG A 224 -18.86 5.98 5.51
C ARG A 224 -17.52 6.45 4.96
N ASP A 225 -17.45 6.67 3.65
CA ASP A 225 -16.23 7.12 3.00
C ASP A 225 -15.90 8.57 3.38
N PHE A 226 -16.91 9.46 3.42
CA PHE A 226 -16.77 10.83 3.93
C PHE A 226 -16.19 10.85 5.35
N ARG A 227 -16.76 10.06 6.26
CA ARG A 227 -16.30 10.02 7.65
C ARG A 227 -14.85 9.56 7.73
N ARG A 228 -14.50 8.48 7.03
CA ARG A 228 -13.17 7.87 7.09
C ARG A 228 -12.09 8.72 6.42
N ARG A 229 -12.36 9.28 5.24
CA ARG A 229 -11.35 9.95 4.41
C ARG A 229 -11.23 11.45 4.66
N ILE A 230 -12.27 12.09 5.20
CA ILE A 230 -12.30 13.55 5.35
C ILE A 230 -12.51 13.94 6.81
N LEU A 231 -13.66 13.60 7.39
CA LEU A 231 -14.02 14.12 8.71
C LEU A 231 -13.09 13.63 9.84
N SER A 232 -12.84 12.32 9.90
CA SER A 232 -11.95 11.73 10.92
C SER A 232 -10.51 12.23 10.82
N PRO A 233 -9.91 12.35 9.62
CA PRO A 233 -8.60 12.99 9.46
C PRO A 233 -8.56 14.44 9.91
N LEU A 234 -9.54 15.28 9.57
CA LEU A 234 -9.57 16.69 9.98
C LEU A 234 -9.69 16.86 11.50
N VAL A 235 -10.45 15.99 12.16
CA VAL A 235 -10.54 15.97 13.63
C VAL A 235 -9.24 15.44 14.26
N LYS A 236 -8.64 14.38 13.71
CA LYS A 236 -7.35 13.83 14.20
C LYS A 236 -6.21 14.84 14.07
N LYS A 237 -6.17 15.60 12.97
CA LYS A 237 -5.23 16.69 12.73
C LYS A 237 -5.57 17.98 13.52
N ARG A 238 -6.63 17.97 14.33
CA ARG A 238 -7.12 19.10 15.13
C ARG A 238 -7.53 20.34 14.32
N LEU A 239 -7.77 20.17 13.02
CA LEU A 239 -8.27 21.24 12.13
C LEU A 239 -9.78 21.47 12.35
N LEU A 240 -10.51 20.41 12.68
CA LEU A 240 -11.89 20.48 13.16
C LEU A 240 -11.99 20.02 14.62
N LYS A 241 -12.80 20.73 15.41
CA LYS A 241 -13.09 20.43 16.81
C LYS A 241 -14.54 19.95 16.94
N LEU A 242 -14.77 19.11 17.95
CA LEU A 242 -16.12 18.61 18.30
C LEU A 242 -16.79 19.61 19.25
N THR A 243 -18.08 19.88 19.06
CA THR A 243 -18.85 20.68 20.02
C THR A 243 -19.17 19.90 21.31
N LEU A 244 -19.21 18.57 21.22
CA LEU A 244 -19.45 17.66 22.34
C LEU A 244 -18.29 16.67 22.47
N PRO A 245 -17.12 17.07 23.00
CA PRO A 245 -15.94 16.21 23.08
C PRO A 245 -16.14 15.00 23.99
N GLU A 246 -16.91 15.13 25.07
CA GLU A 246 -17.19 14.03 26.00
C GLU A 246 -18.16 12.97 25.43
N LYS A 247 -18.91 13.32 24.38
CA LYS A 247 -19.85 12.39 23.71
C LYS A 247 -19.64 12.42 22.19
N PRO A 248 -18.52 11.86 21.67
CA PRO A 248 -18.16 11.92 20.26
C PRO A 248 -19.21 11.32 19.31
N SER A 249 -19.95 10.31 19.78
CA SER A 249 -21.00 9.61 19.03
C SER A 249 -22.40 10.23 19.18
N SER A 250 -22.52 11.39 19.85
CA SER A 250 -23.81 12.06 20.04
C SER A 250 -24.49 12.36 18.70
N PRO A 251 -25.81 12.10 18.55
CA PRO A 251 -26.56 12.49 17.35
C PRO A 251 -26.63 14.01 17.17
N LYS A 252 -26.38 14.79 18.25
CA LYS A 252 -26.31 16.25 18.23
C LYS A 252 -24.88 16.79 18.01
N GLN A 253 -23.92 15.92 17.64
CA GLN A 253 -22.53 16.33 17.42
C GLN A 253 -22.41 17.27 16.22
N LYS A 254 -21.68 18.36 16.41
CA LYS A 254 -21.29 19.30 15.36
C LYS A 254 -19.77 19.48 15.36
N TYR A 255 -19.27 19.95 14.22
CA TYR A 255 -17.85 20.17 13.97
C TYR A 255 -17.64 21.64 13.60
N TYR A 256 -16.57 22.22 14.10
CA TYR A 256 -16.19 23.59 13.78
C TYR A 256 -14.68 23.72 13.65
N SER A 257 -14.21 24.61 12.76
CA SER A 257 -12.80 24.98 12.70
C SER A 257 -12.50 25.97 13.82
N GLY A 258 -11.49 25.70 14.64
CA GLY A 258 -10.97 26.74 15.52
C GLY A 258 -10.22 27.76 14.67
N THR A 259 -10.61 29.03 14.75
CA THR A 259 -9.68 30.12 14.46
C THR A 259 -8.46 30.01 15.35
#